data_AF-A0A662L6I7-F1
#
_entry.id   AF-A0A662L6I7-F1
#
_cell.length_a   1.000
_cell.length_b   1.000
_cell.length_c   1.000
_cell.angle_alpha   90.00
_cell.angle_beta   90.00
_cell.angle_gamma   90.00
#
_symmetry.space_group_name_H-M   'P 1'
#
loop_
_entity.id
_entity.type
_entity.pdbx_description
1 polymer ?
#
loop_
_entity_poly.entity_id
_entity_poly.type
_entity_poly.pdbx_seq_one_letter_code
_entity_poly.pdbx_strand_id
1 'polypeptide(L)'
;MIEIVIIIALIALMARFLPSLILLSQFSYPNAKFSAIENKFLKEKELTKLLECKNLEELKNNVISRDFIIEGENVKEMQESIEKSLIKLLLMA
;
A
#
# COMPACT_ATOMS: atom_id res chain seq x y z
N MET A 1 34.34 -0.84 -40.74
CA MET A 1 34.03 -2.09 -40.00
C MET A 1 34.00 -1.89 -38.49
N ILE A 2 35.02 -1.28 -37.87
CA ILE A 2 35.06 -1.07 -36.41
C ILE A 2 33.88 -0.24 -35.89
N GLU A 3 33.51 0.84 -36.58
CA GLU A 3 32.35 1.67 -36.22
C GLU A 3 31.03 0.89 -36.20
N ILE A 4 30.84 -0.01 -37.17
CA ILE A 4 29.64 -0.86 -37.25
C ILE A 4 29.60 -1.84 -36.06
N VAL A 5 30.74 -2.42 -35.69
CA VAL A 5 30.83 -3.32 -34.53
C VAL A 5 30.52 -2.58 -33.23
N ILE A 6 31.00 -1.35 -33.07
CA ILE A 6 30.72 -0.51 -31.90
C ILE A 6 29.22 -0.18 -31.81
N ILE A 7 28.59 0.17 -32.92
CA ILE A 7 27.14 0.46 -32.97
C ILE A 7 26.33 -0.78 -32.60
N ILE A 8 26.68 -1.95 -33.13
CA ILE A 8 26.01 -3.22 -32.81
C ILE A 8 26.17 -3.54 -31.31
N ALA A 9 27.36 -3.35 -30.75
CA ALA A 9 27.62 -3.58 -29.32
C ALA A 9 26.79 -2.64 -28.42
N LEU A 10 26.66 -1.36 -28.81
CA LEU A 10 25.83 -0.37 -28.11
C LEU A 10 24.34 -0.74 -28.15
N ILE A 11 23.82 -1.16 -29.31
CA ILE A 11 22.43 -1.59 -29.46
C ILE A 11 22.17 -2.85 -28.61
N ALA A 12 23.10 -3.80 -28.60
CA ALA A 12 22.99 -5.01 -27.78
C ALA A 12 22.98 -4.70 -26.27
N LEU A 13 23.82 -3.75 -25.83
CA LEU A 13 23.82 -3.25 -24.44
C LEU A 13 22.49 -2.57 -24.11
N MET A 14 22.01 -1.67 -24.96
CA MET A 14 20.73 -1.00 -24.74
C MET A 14 19.58 -2.00 -24.67
N ALA A 15 19.49 -2.96 -25.60
CA ALA A 15 18.46 -3.98 -25.61
C ALA A 15 18.43 -4.83 -24.32
N ARG A 16 19.59 -5.03 -23.69
CA ARG A 16 19.70 -5.78 -22.44
C ARG A 16 19.32 -4.95 -21.20
N PHE A 17 19.70 -3.67 -21.15
CA PHE A 17 19.61 -2.87 -19.92
C PHE A 17 18.41 -1.89 -19.89
N LEU A 18 17.94 -1.40 -21.03
CA LEU A 18 16.77 -0.49 -21.07
C LEU A 18 15.52 -1.10 -20.42
N PRO A 19 15.12 -2.35 -20.72
CA PRO A 19 13.90 -2.91 -20.16
C PRO A 19 13.91 -2.93 -18.63
N SER A 20 15.04 -3.30 -18.01
CA SER A 20 15.19 -3.29 -16.56
C SER A 20 15.13 -1.89 -15.96
N LEU A 21 15.71 -0.88 -16.63
CA LEU A 21 15.68 0.51 -16.15
C LEU A 21 14.29 1.13 -16.28
N ILE A 22 13.57 0.80 -17.35
CA ILE A 22 12.17 1.23 -17.56
C ILE A 22 11.26 0.63 -16.49
N LEU A 23 11.39 -0.66 -16.20
CA LEU A 23 10.60 -1.30 -15.13
C LEU A 23 10.94 -0.68 -13.77
N LEU A 24 12.23 -0.50 -13.48
CA LEU A 24 12.65 0.13 -12.23
C LEU A 24 12.06 1.54 -12.09
N SER A 25 12.10 2.36 -13.14
CA SER A 25 11.56 3.73 -13.08
C SER A 25 10.04 3.76 -12.93
N GLN A 26 9.32 2.84 -13.57
CA GLN A 26 7.86 2.74 -13.45
C GLN A 26 7.39 2.34 -12.05
N PHE A 27 8.14 1.47 -11.36
CA PHE A 27 7.74 0.93 -10.06
C PHE A 27 8.46 1.53 -8.85
N SER A 28 9.56 2.27 -9.03
CA SER A 28 10.31 2.86 -7.91
C SER A 28 9.45 3.79 -7.06
N TYR A 29 8.69 4.68 -7.69
CA TYR A 29 7.84 5.62 -6.96
C TYR A 29 6.65 4.93 -6.28
N PRO A 30 5.81 4.13 -6.97
CA PRO A 30 4.76 3.36 -6.31
C PRO A 30 5.28 2.48 -5.17
N ASN A 31 6.39 1.76 -5.36
CA ASN A 31 6.94 0.90 -4.31
C ASN A 31 7.42 1.69 -3.09
N ALA A 32 8.09 2.83 -3.30
CA ALA A 32 8.49 3.70 -2.20
C ALA A 32 7.27 4.28 -1.46
N LYS A 33 6.22 4.64 -2.20
CA LYS A 33 4.97 5.19 -1.66
C LYS A 33 4.20 4.14 -0.84
N PHE A 34 4.07 2.91 -1.33
CA PHE A 34 3.52 1.77 -0.58
C PHE A 34 4.37 1.41 0.64
N SER A 35 5.71 1.43 0.52
CA SER A 35 6.60 1.13 1.65
C SER A 35 6.55 2.17 2.76
N ALA A 36 6.15 3.41 2.43
CA ALA A 36 5.93 4.48 3.40
C ALA A 36 4.60 4.38 4.14
N ILE A 37 3.63 3.61 3.62
CA ILE A 37 2.42 3.25 4.37
C ILE A 37 2.88 2.33 5.50
N GLU A 38 2.89 2.86 6.72
CA GLU A 38 3.29 2.08 7.89
C GLU A 38 2.37 0.87 8.01
N ASN A 39 2.96 -0.33 7.97
CA ASN A 39 2.19 -1.57 8.04
C ASN A 39 1.68 -1.81 9.47
N LYS A 40 0.57 -1.15 9.80
CA LYS A 40 -0.15 -1.35 11.06
C LYS A 40 -1.25 -2.38 10.87
N PHE A 41 -0.87 -3.60 10.47
CA PHE A 41 -1.75 -4.73 10.77
C PHE A 41 -1.94 -4.78 12.28
N LEU A 42 -3.19 -5.03 12.69
CA LEU A 42 -3.53 -5.19 14.10
C LEU A 42 -2.64 -6.29 14.69
N LYS A 43 -1.96 -5.96 15.80
CA LYS A 43 -1.19 -6.97 16.52
C LYS A 43 -2.17 -7.95 17.16
N GLU A 44 -1.70 -9.16 17.44
CA GLU A 44 -2.52 -10.21 18.08
C GLU A 44 -3.22 -9.71 19.35
N LYS A 45 -2.50 -8.98 20.21
CA LYS A 45 -3.06 -8.36 21.42
C LYS A 45 -4.22 -7.39 21.14
N GLU A 46 -4.13 -6.62 20.06
CA GLU A 46 -5.19 -5.68 19.65
C GLU A 46 -6.38 -6.45 19.09
N LEU A 47 -6.13 -7.49 18.29
CA LEU A 47 -7.15 -8.40 17.79
C LEU A 47 -7.91 -9.10 18.93
N THR A 48 -7.21 -9.64 19.93
CA THR A 48 -7.84 -10.26 21.11
C THR A 48 -8.76 -9.26 21.82
N LYS A 49 -8.30 -8.03 22.00
CA LYS A 49 -9.10 -6.96 22.62
C LYS A 49 -10.37 -6.66 21.81
N LEU A 50 -10.29 -6.66 20.48
CA LEU A 50 -11.45 -6.43 19.61
C LEU A 50 -12.44 -7.60 19.62
N LEU A 51 -11.96 -8.83 19.77
CA LEU A 51 -12.81 -10.02 19.89
C LEU A 51 -13.60 -10.07 21.21
N GLU A 52 -13.09 -9.42 22.25
CA GLU A 52 -13.74 -9.33 23.57
C GLU A 52 -14.86 -8.26 23.62
N CYS A 53 -14.97 -7.40 22.61
CA CYS A 53 -16.00 -6.37 22.53
C CYS A 53 -17.41 -6.98 22.45
N LYS A 54 -18.33 -6.47 23.26
CA LYS A 54 -19.71 -7.00 23.35
C LYS A 54 -20.70 -6.28 22.44
N ASN A 55 -20.33 -5.10 21.94
CA ASN A 55 -21.17 -4.29 21.08
C ASN A 55 -20.32 -3.42 20.14
N LEU A 56 -20.99 -2.81 19.16
CA LEU A 56 -20.36 -2.00 18.13
C LEU A 56 -19.73 -0.72 18.67
N GLU A 57 -20.29 -0.13 19.72
CA GLU A 57 -19.73 1.07 20.34
C GLU A 57 -18.41 0.78 21.05
N GLU A 58 -18.33 -0.33 21.75
CA GLU A 58 -17.10 -0.82 22.36
C GLU A 58 -16.04 -1.13 21.30
N LEU A 59 -16.42 -1.74 20.18
CA LEU A 59 -15.52 -1.97 19.05
C LEU A 59 -14.99 -0.67 18.46
N LYS A 60 -15.87 0.31 18.21
CA LYS A 60 -15.52 1.66 17.73
C LYS A 60 -14.49 2.33 18.63
N ASN A 61 -14.70 2.26 19.95
CA ASN A 61 -13.82 2.88 20.94
C ASN A 61 -12.49 2.15 21.11
N ASN A 62 -12.44 0.85 20.81
CA ASN A 62 -11.24 0.02 20.96
C ASN A 62 -10.34 0.00 19.73
N VAL A 63 -10.84 0.36 18.54
CA VAL A 63 -10.00 0.57 17.38
C VAL A 63 -9.32 1.93 17.48
N ILE A 64 -8.06 1.93 17.91
CA ILE A 64 -7.23 3.13 17.98
C ILE A 64 -6.28 3.11 16.78
N SER A 65 -6.64 3.85 15.73
CA SER A 65 -5.78 4.04 14.56
C SER A 65 -5.73 5.51 14.18
N ARG A 66 -4.56 5.96 13.69
CA ARG A 66 -4.42 7.32 13.13
C ARG A 66 -5.07 7.44 11.76
N ASP A 67 -5.03 6.36 10.99
CA ASP A 67 -5.37 6.39 9.57
C ASP A 67 -6.77 5.82 9.29
N PHE A 68 -7.38 5.18 10.28
CA PHE A 68 -8.73 4.62 10.20
C PHE A 68 -9.63 5.28 11.23
N ILE A 69 -10.66 5.97 10.75
CA ILE A 69 -11.71 6.55 11.56
C ILE A 69 -12.95 5.67 11.37
N ILE A 70 -13.41 5.04 12.45
CA ILE A 70 -14.59 4.18 12.41
C ILE A 70 -15.82 4.97 12.85
N GLU A 71 -16.80 5.04 11.97
CA GLU A 71 -18.06 5.78 12.17
C GLU A 71 -19.26 4.92 11.74
N GLY A 72 -20.44 5.21 12.26
CA GLY A 72 -21.68 4.48 11.93
C GLY A 72 -22.32 3.82 13.15
N GLU A 73 -23.62 3.57 13.03
CA GLU A 73 -24.44 2.98 14.10
C GLU A 73 -24.68 1.48 13.88
N ASN A 74 -24.53 1.01 12.64
CA ASN A 74 -24.67 -0.39 12.28
C ASN A 74 -23.41 -0.93 11.59
N VAL A 75 -23.33 -2.26 11.48
CA VAL A 75 -22.17 -2.96 10.91
C VAL A 75 -21.83 -2.49 9.50
N LYS A 76 -22.84 -2.21 8.68
CA LYS A 76 -22.65 -1.79 7.29
C LYS A 76 -21.97 -0.42 7.23
N GLU A 77 -22.47 0.55 7.98
CA GLU A 77 -21.90 1.89 8.04
C GLU A 77 -20.47 1.87 8.59
N MET A 78 -20.21 1.07 9.63
CA MET A 78 -18.85 0.89 10.16
C MET A 78 -17.91 0.31 9.10
N GLN A 79 -18.33 -0.73 8.38
CA GLN A 79 -17.54 -1.31 7.30
C GLN A 79 -17.27 -0.28 6.18
N GLU A 80 -18.29 0.47 5.77
CA GLU A 80 -18.14 1.53 4.77
C GLU A 80 -17.17 2.64 5.22
N SER A 81 -17.14 2.98 6.51
CA SER A 81 -16.19 3.97 7.05
C SER A 81 -14.74 3.49 7.00
N ILE A 82 -14.51 2.20 7.27
CA ILE A 82 -13.19 1.56 7.17
C ILE A 82 -12.72 1.54 5.71
N GLU A 83 -13.61 1.15 4.80
CA GLU A 83 -13.30 1.10 3.36
C GLU A 83 -12.99 2.49 2.80
N LYS A 84 -13.75 3.53 3.20
CA LYS A 84 -13.46 4.92 2.83
C LYS A 84 -12.09 5.36 3.33
N SER A 85 -11.73 5.01 4.57
CA SER A 85 -10.42 5.31 5.15
C SER A 85 -9.30 4.61 4.37
N LEU A 86 -9.49 3.33 4.00
CA LEU A 86 -8.54 2.57 3.20
C LEU A 86 -8.36 3.16 1.80
N ILE A 87 -9.46 3.50 1.11
CA ILE A 87 -9.41 4.11 -0.22
C ILE A 87 -8.67 5.45 -0.15
N LYS A 88 -8.95 6.27 0.86
CA LYS A 88 -8.24 7.53 1.07
C LYS A 88 -6.74 7.29 1.25
N LEU A 89 -6.36 6.32 2.08
CA LEU A 89 -4.96 5.91 2.25
C LEU A 89 -4.33 5.52 0.91
N LEU A 90 -4.99 4.69 0.11
CA LEU A 90 -4.47 4.21 -1.18
C LEU A 90 -4.43 5.27 -2.29
N LEU A 91 -5.25 6.32 -2.21
CA LEU A 91 -5.25 7.43 -3.16
C LEU A 91 -4.26 8.53 -2.76
N MET A 92 -4.00 8.70 -1.45
CA MET A 92 -3.00 9.64 -0.93
C MET A 92 -1.59 9.03 -1.03
N ALA A 93 -1.46 7.73 -0.71
CA ALA A 93 -0.33 6.87 -1.06
C ALA A 93 -0.41 6.43 -2.52
#